data_AF-A0A1N7R3P2-F1
#
_entry.id   AF-A0A1N7R3P2-F1
#
_cell.length_a   1.000
_cell.length_b   1.000
_cell.length_c   1.000
_cell.angle_alpha   90.00
_cell.angle_beta   90.00
_cell.angle_gamma   90.00
#
_symmetry.space_group_name_H-M   'P 1'
#
loop_
_entity.id
_entity.type
_entity.pdbx_description
1 polymer ?
#
loop_
_entity_poly.entity_id
_entity_poly.type
_entity_poly.pdbx_seq_one_letter_code
_entity_poly.pdbx_strand_id
1 'polypeptide(L)'
;MNSRIIKNTCLVFILLMLAPLLLCAQQAKGTGEVLGLLDKIKEKYMQLHQVSVDMRYYYSNENTVGQYIDSLSGWLVMNGDEYLLKMQNVETMVNKRYNVTLFYEDQLMYLSHPVVARSYSPAAALDTLFQHSDGVQCQVQYNGNRAEAEVRFPEGGNYKAMKFVIDTANGYMLQSKVVLKTTLLTQGAEEAELLKQGYDRYAVVDVYFNNYRKEQLSDDFFSESRFFTRKDKEFQVTDKYSNYKIFVATPNL
;
A
#
# COMPACT_ATOMS: atom_id res chain seq x y z
N MET A 1 11.05 -24.59 -60.42
CA MET A 1 11.54 -23.36 -59.74
C MET A 1 10.63 -22.88 -58.58
N ASN A 2 9.74 -23.73 -58.01
CA ASN A 2 8.73 -23.29 -57.02
C ASN A 2 8.92 -23.83 -55.58
N SER A 3 9.88 -24.72 -55.32
CA SER A 3 10.03 -25.36 -53.99
C SER A 3 10.79 -24.49 -52.96
N ARG A 4 11.67 -23.58 -53.40
CA ARG A 4 12.43 -22.69 -52.50
C ARG A 4 11.59 -21.54 -51.94
N ILE A 5 10.62 -21.04 -52.70
CA ILE A 5 9.76 -19.93 -52.27
C ILE A 5 8.85 -20.40 -51.12
N ILE A 6 8.21 -21.57 -51.26
CA ILE A 6 7.30 -22.12 -50.24
C ILE A 6 8.01 -22.41 -48.91
N LYS A 7 9.28 -22.86 -48.93
CA LYS A 7 10.06 -23.12 -47.71
C LYS A 7 10.38 -21.83 -46.94
N ASN A 8 10.64 -20.73 -47.64
CA ASN A 8 10.94 -19.45 -47.00
C ASN A 8 9.69 -18.75 -46.46
N THR A 9 8.53 -18.88 -47.12
CA THR A 9 7.26 -18.32 -46.60
C THR A 9 6.77 -19.05 -45.34
N CYS A 10 6.95 -20.37 -45.27
CA CYS A 10 6.62 -21.15 -44.07
C CYS A 10 7.47 -20.76 -42.86
N LEU A 11 8.77 -20.49 -43.05
CA LEU A 11 9.67 -20.12 -41.96
C LEU A 11 9.32 -18.75 -41.35
N VAL A 12 8.94 -17.78 -42.18
CA VAL A 12 8.51 -16.43 -41.72
C VAL A 12 7.18 -16.52 -40.94
N PHE A 13 6.25 -17.37 -41.37
CA PHE A 13 5.00 -17.59 -40.65
C PHE A 13 5.21 -18.27 -39.28
N ILE A 14 6.13 -19.22 -39.18
CA ILE A 14 6.47 -19.87 -37.91
C ILE A 14 7.15 -18.87 -36.95
N LEU A 15 8.02 -17.99 -37.47
CA LEU A 15 8.68 -16.95 -36.65
C LEU A 15 7.68 -15.90 -36.13
N LEU A 16 6.69 -15.52 -36.96
CA LEU A 16 5.62 -14.58 -36.57
C LEU A 16 4.64 -15.18 -35.55
N MET A 17 4.39 -16.50 -35.59
CA MET A 17 3.55 -17.18 -34.60
C MET A 17 4.25 -17.40 -33.25
N LEU A 18 5.58 -17.35 -33.18
CA LEU A 18 6.36 -17.46 -31.93
C LEU A 18 6.55 -16.12 -31.20
N ALA A 19 6.44 -15.00 -31.91
CA ALA A 19 6.56 -13.65 -31.33
C ALA A 19 5.57 -13.36 -30.17
N PRO A 20 4.27 -13.71 -30.23
CA PRO A 20 3.35 -13.43 -29.12
C PRO A 20 3.62 -14.26 -27.86
N LEU A 21 4.23 -15.45 -27.98
CA LEU A 21 4.56 -16.29 -26.83
C LEU A 21 5.69 -15.70 -25.97
N LEU A 22 6.62 -14.97 -26.59
CA LEU A 22 7.72 -14.29 -25.89
C LEU A 22 7.22 -13.11 -25.04
N LEU A 23 6.15 -12.43 -25.46
CA LEU A 23 5.55 -11.34 -24.67
C LEU A 23 4.93 -11.86 -23.38
N CYS A 24 4.14 -12.94 -23.43
CA CYS A 24 3.51 -13.52 -22.23
C CYS A 24 4.53 -13.99 -21.19
N ALA A 25 5.67 -14.54 -21.63
CA ALA A 25 6.72 -15.01 -20.73
C ALA A 25 7.45 -13.86 -20.00
N GLN A 26 7.65 -12.72 -20.66
CA GLN A 26 8.26 -11.54 -20.03
C GLN A 26 7.37 -10.92 -18.95
N GLN A 27 6.06 -10.88 -19.19
CA GLN A 27 5.09 -10.36 -18.23
C GLN A 27 5.02 -11.22 -16.97
N ALA A 28 4.96 -12.55 -17.12
CA ALA A 28 4.94 -13.47 -15.97
C ALA A 28 6.20 -13.33 -15.09
N LYS A 29 7.38 -13.15 -15.72
CA LYS A 29 8.64 -12.91 -15.01
C LYS A 29 8.61 -11.59 -14.22
N GLY A 30 8.17 -10.50 -14.85
CA GLY A 30 8.10 -9.17 -14.20
C GLY A 30 7.17 -9.16 -13.00
N THR A 31 6.01 -9.81 -13.10
CA THR A 31 5.06 -9.94 -11.99
C THR A 31 5.66 -10.71 -10.81
N GLY A 32 6.31 -11.85 -11.08
CA GLY A 32 6.99 -12.63 -10.04
C GLY A 32 8.11 -11.85 -9.34
N GLU A 33 8.87 -11.04 -10.08
CA GLU A 33 9.92 -10.18 -9.50
C GLU A 33 9.35 -9.09 -8.60
N VAL A 34 8.26 -8.41 -9.00
CA VAL A 34 7.60 -7.39 -8.17
C VAL A 34 7.04 -8.01 -6.89
N LEU A 35 6.30 -9.12 -7.00
CA LEU A 35 5.73 -9.80 -5.83
C LEU A 35 6.81 -10.30 -4.88
N GLY A 36 7.86 -10.94 -5.41
CA GLY A 36 8.98 -11.42 -4.60
C GLY A 36 9.75 -10.30 -3.90
N LEU A 37 9.85 -9.11 -4.50
CA LEU A 37 10.44 -7.96 -3.84
C LEU A 37 9.57 -7.45 -2.68
N LEU A 38 8.26 -7.38 -2.87
CA LEU A 38 7.30 -6.95 -1.84
C LEU A 38 7.18 -7.95 -0.68
N ASP A 39 7.25 -9.24 -0.96
CA ASP A 39 7.27 -10.27 0.08
C ASP A 39 8.53 -10.18 0.95
N LYS A 40 9.70 -9.92 0.36
CA LYS A 40 10.93 -9.68 1.15
C LYS A 40 10.81 -8.47 2.08
N ILE A 41 10.14 -7.42 1.65
CA ILE A 41 9.91 -6.22 2.47
C ILE A 41 8.95 -6.54 3.61
N LYS A 42 7.87 -7.27 3.31
CA LYS A 42 6.94 -7.75 4.34
C LYS A 42 7.68 -8.58 5.39
N GLU A 43 8.49 -9.55 4.97
CA GLU A 43 9.29 -10.38 5.87
C GLU A 43 10.26 -9.54 6.71
N LYS A 44 10.93 -8.56 6.08
CA LYS A 44 11.81 -7.64 6.79
C LYS A 44 11.07 -6.85 7.86
N TYR A 45 9.88 -6.34 7.55
CA TYR A 45 9.07 -5.53 8.45
C TYR A 45 8.57 -6.34 9.66
N MET A 46 8.21 -7.60 9.44
CA MET A 46 7.85 -8.54 10.52
C MET A 46 9.01 -8.84 11.48
N GLN A 47 10.25 -8.58 11.08
CA GLN A 47 11.46 -8.75 11.90
C GLN A 47 11.93 -7.45 12.55
N LEU A 48 11.27 -6.31 12.30
CA LEU A 48 11.66 -5.04 12.90
C LEU A 48 11.25 -5.02 14.37
N HIS A 49 12.19 -4.71 15.25
CA HIS A 49 11.96 -4.58 16.67
C HIS A 49 12.22 -3.15 17.11
N GLN A 50 11.18 -2.49 17.61
CA GLN A 50 11.22 -1.12 18.10
C GLN A 50 11.76 -0.16 17.05
N VAL A 51 11.19 -0.16 15.85
CA VAL A 51 11.61 0.74 14.75
C VAL A 51 10.51 1.74 14.47
N SER A 52 10.86 3.02 14.40
CA SER A 52 9.97 4.07 13.93
C SER A 52 10.35 4.56 12.55
N VAL A 53 9.37 5.00 11.78
CA VAL A 53 9.53 5.68 10.49
C VAL A 53 8.57 6.86 10.39
N ASP A 54 9.06 7.97 9.85
CA ASP A 54 8.25 9.14 9.56
C ASP A 54 7.66 9.00 8.14
N MET A 55 6.38 9.29 7.99
CA MET A 55 5.68 9.18 6.71
C MET A 55 5.14 10.54 6.27
N ARG A 56 5.35 10.88 5.00
CA ARG A 56 4.77 12.08 4.39
C ARG A 56 4.01 11.72 3.13
N TYR A 57 2.73 12.05 3.13
CA TYR A 57 1.80 11.88 2.03
C TYR A 57 1.67 13.21 1.31
N TYR A 58 1.69 13.14 -0.02
CA TYR A 58 1.46 14.28 -0.88
C TYR A 58 0.47 13.91 -1.97
N TYR A 59 -0.39 14.86 -2.30
CA TYR A 59 -1.39 14.72 -3.35
C TYR A 59 -1.15 15.77 -4.44
N SER A 60 -1.15 15.35 -5.71
CA SER A 60 -1.12 16.26 -6.86
C SER A 60 -1.99 15.74 -8.00
N ASN A 61 -2.40 16.62 -8.90
CA ASN A 61 -2.98 16.24 -10.18
C ASN A 61 -1.97 15.47 -11.05
N GLU A 62 -2.44 14.62 -11.95
CA GLU A 62 -1.59 13.85 -12.86
C GLU A 62 -0.78 14.73 -13.82
N ASN A 63 -1.36 15.81 -14.33
CA ASN A 63 -0.70 16.72 -15.28
C ASN A 63 0.37 17.63 -14.65
N THR A 64 0.40 17.73 -13.33
CA THR A 64 1.24 18.66 -12.56
C THR A 64 1.94 17.95 -11.42
N VAL A 65 2.48 16.75 -11.69
CA VAL A 65 3.18 15.92 -10.71
C VAL A 65 4.26 16.72 -9.97
N GLY A 66 4.21 16.68 -8.64
CA GLY A 66 5.13 17.41 -7.77
C GLY A 66 4.66 18.83 -7.40
N GLN A 67 3.61 19.34 -8.03
CA GLN A 67 2.87 20.51 -7.53
C GLN A 67 1.80 20.02 -6.57
N TYR A 68 2.20 19.86 -5.32
CA TYR A 68 1.32 19.28 -4.31
C TYR A 68 0.20 20.25 -3.92
N ILE A 69 -1.03 19.75 -3.97
CA ILE A 69 -2.25 20.47 -3.63
C ILE A 69 -2.60 20.24 -2.15
N ASP A 70 -2.22 19.08 -1.62
CA ASP A 70 -2.41 18.73 -0.21
C ASP A 70 -1.27 17.83 0.30
N SER A 71 -1.10 17.79 1.61
CA SER A 71 -0.12 16.93 2.27
C SER A 71 -0.58 16.52 3.66
N LEU A 72 -0.23 15.29 4.04
CA LEU A 72 -0.50 14.74 5.36
C LEU A 72 0.79 14.12 5.91
N SER A 73 1.06 14.32 7.20
CA SER A 73 2.20 13.72 7.87
C SER A 73 1.73 12.72 8.93
N GLY A 74 2.57 11.72 9.17
CA GLY A 74 2.37 10.76 10.23
C GLY A 74 3.65 10.02 10.55
N TRP A 75 3.54 9.07 11.46
CA TRP A 75 4.62 8.18 11.81
C TRP A 75 4.10 6.80 12.17
N LEU A 76 4.95 5.81 12.00
CA LEU A 76 4.67 4.41 12.28
C LEU A 76 5.77 3.88 13.19
N VAL A 77 5.41 3.28 14.32
CA VAL A 77 6.32 2.50 15.17
C VAL A 77 5.93 1.03 15.09
N MET A 78 6.92 0.17 14.87
CA MET A 78 6.76 -1.27 14.66
C MET A 78 7.57 -2.07 15.67
N ASN A 79 7.01 -3.18 16.12
CA ASN A 79 7.65 -4.19 16.96
C ASN A 79 7.11 -5.58 16.59
N GLY A 80 7.62 -6.14 15.49
CA GLY A 80 7.16 -7.38 14.91
C GLY A 80 5.72 -7.26 14.39
N ASP A 81 4.81 -8.03 14.98
CA ASP A 81 3.38 -8.01 14.63
C ASP A 81 2.61 -6.87 15.31
N GLU A 82 3.24 -6.13 16.23
CA GLU A 82 2.65 -4.98 16.92
C GLU A 82 3.07 -3.68 16.22
N TYR A 83 2.14 -2.75 16.08
CA TYR A 83 2.45 -1.44 15.53
C TYR A 83 1.53 -0.34 16.03
N LEU A 84 2.00 0.90 15.93
CA LEU A 84 1.23 2.10 16.17
C LEU A 84 1.46 3.05 15.01
N LEU A 85 0.38 3.35 14.30
CA LEU A 85 0.31 4.32 13.23
C LEU A 85 -0.38 5.58 13.77
N LYS A 86 0.27 6.72 13.66
CA LYS A 86 -0.34 8.01 13.99
C LYS A 86 -0.31 8.93 12.78
N MET A 87 -1.48 9.32 12.35
CA MET A 87 -1.74 10.37 11.36
C MET A 87 -2.39 11.56 12.07
N GLN A 88 -2.65 12.67 11.35
CA GLN A 88 -3.18 13.90 11.95
C GLN A 88 -4.48 13.69 12.75
N ASN A 89 -5.47 13.01 12.17
CA ASN A 89 -6.81 12.83 12.77
C ASN A 89 -7.14 11.38 13.14
N VAL A 90 -6.20 10.45 12.91
CA VAL A 90 -6.40 9.03 13.18
C VAL A 90 -5.17 8.44 13.85
N GLU A 91 -5.38 7.62 14.86
CA GLU A 91 -4.34 6.78 15.48
C GLU A 91 -4.80 5.33 15.52
N THR A 92 -3.98 4.42 15.01
CA THR A 92 -4.25 2.99 15.04
C THR A 92 -3.13 2.28 15.80
N MET A 93 -3.49 1.55 16.85
CA MET A 93 -2.59 0.65 17.56
C MET A 93 -3.07 -0.78 17.37
N VAL A 94 -2.15 -1.67 17.01
CA VAL A 94 -2.39 -3.10 16.89
C VAL A 94 -1.45 -3.86 17.80
N ASN A 95 -2.02 -4.76 18.60
CA ASN A 95 -1.28 -5.73 19.39
C ASN A 95 -1.87 -7.13 19.20
N LYS A 96 -1.41 -8.10 19.99
CA LYS A 96 -1.86 -9.51 19.89
C LYS A 96 -3.35 -9.73 20.17
N ARG A 97 -4.02 -8.80 20.85
CA ARG A 97 -5.41 -8.94 21.31
C ARG A 97 -6.38 -8.01 20.58
N TYR A 98 -5.94 -6.81 20.23
CA TYR A 98 -6.81 -5.75 19.74
C TYR A 98 -6.20 -5.00 18.55
N ASN A 99 -7.08 -4.57 17.65
CA ASN A 99 -6.85 -3.40 16.82
C ASN A 99 -7.71 -2.27 17.39
N VAL A 100 -7.06 -1.18 17.79
CA VAL A 100 -7.66 0.02 18.34
C VAL A 100 -7.44 1.14 17.35
N THR A 101 -8.51 1.71 16.79
CA THR A 101 -8.44 2.90 15.94
C THR A 101 -9.21 4.05 16.58
N LEU A 102 -8.52 5.17 16.78
CA LEU A 102 -9.09 6.43 17.26
C LEU A 102 -9.34 7.36 16.08
N PHE A 103 -10.56 7.88 15.98
CA PHE A 103 -10.91 8.99 15.11
C PHE A 103 -11.05 10.23 15.99
N TYR A 104 -10.05 11.12 15.93
CA TYR A 104 -9.93 12.24 16.87
C TYR A 104 -11.07 13.26 16.70
N GLU A 105 -11.49 13.53 15.46
CA GLU A 105 -12.55 14.49 15.14
C GLU A 105 -13.93 13.98 15.57
N ASP A 106 -14.22 12.71 15.32
CA ASP A 106 -15.51 12.08 15.65
C ASP A 106 -15.62 11.67 17.12
N GLN A 107 -14.52 11.75 17.88
CA GLN A 107 -14.42 11.24 19.25
C GLN A 107 -14.88 9.77 19.31
N LEU A 108 -14.39 8.96 18.37
CA LEU A 108 -14.78 7.57 18.21
C LEU A 108 -13.57 6.65 18.40
N MET A 109 -13.74 5.61 19.20
CA MET A 109 -12.79 4.52 19.38
C MET A 109 -13.37 3.25 18.78
N TYR A 110 -12.77 2.79 17.69
CA TYR A 110 -13.12 1.56 17.01
C TYR A 110 -12.27 0.40 17.51
N LEU A 111 -12.92 -0.66 17.96
CA LEU A 111 -12.28 -1.88 18.47
C LEU A 111 -12.64 -3.08 17.62
N SER A 112 -11.62 -3.84 17.23
CA SER A 112 -11.78 -5.13 16.55
C SER A 112 -10.71 -6.13 17.00
N HIS A 113 -10.84 -7.38 16.57
CA HIS A 113 -9.70 -8.30 16.62
C HIS A 113 -8.56 -7.76 15.74
N PRO A 114 -7.30 -8.07 16.09
CA PRO A 114 -6.18 -7.77 15.22
C PRO A 114 -6.38 -8.58 13.94
N VAL A 115 -6.53 -7.87 12.83
CA VAL A 115 -6.36 -8.51 11.52
C VAL A 115 -4.87 -8.79 11.43
N VAL A 116 -4.50 -10.07 11.52
CA VAL A 116 -3.10 -10.50 11.43
C VAL A 116 -2.50 -9.80 10.22
N ALA A 117 -1.44 -9.01 10.41
CA ALA A 117 -0.83 -8.19 9.34
C ALA A 117 -0.46 -9.01 8.10
N ARG A 118 -0.34 -10.34 8.24
CA ARG A 118 -0.23 -11.31 7.15
C ARG A 118 -1.32 -11.15 6.07
N SER A 119 -2.54 -10.74 6.44
CA SER A 119 -3.69 -10.56 5.55
C SER A 119 -3.67 -9.23 4.77
N TYR A 120 -2.87 -8.25 5.19
CA TYR A 120 -2.64 -6.98 4.48
C TYR A 120 -1.21 -6.93 3.93
N SER A 121 -0.79 -7.97 3.20
CA SER A 121 0.41 -7.88 2.40
C SER A 121 0.13 -7.01 1.16
N PRO A 122 0.88 -5.94 0.89
CA PRO A 122 0.82 -5.26 -0.39
C PRO A 122 1.00 -6.22 -1.57
N ALA A 123 1.82 -7.26 -1.40
CA ALA A 123 1.97 -8.34 -2.38
C ALA A 123 0.68 -9.15 -2.56
N ALA A 124 -0.07 -9.46 -1.50
CA ALA A 124 -1.33 -10.20 -1.61
C ALA A 124 -2.45 -9.34 -2.24
N ALA A 125 -2.50 -8.05 -1.90
CA ALA A 125 -3.41 -7.11 -2.54
C ALA A 125 -3.10 -6.97 -4.04
N LEU A 126 -1.81 -6.85 -4.40
CA LEU A 126 -1.38 -6.82 -5.78
C LEU A 126 -1.60 -8.16 -6.50
N ASP A 127 -1.34 -9.29 -5.86
CA ASP A 127 -1.62 -10.62 -6.42
C ASP A 127 -3.11 -10.77 -6.74
N THR A 128 -3.99 -10.36 -5.82
CA THR A 128 -5.43 -10.31 -6.08
C THR A 128 -5.74 -9.38 -7.24
N LEU A 129 -5.14 -8.19 -7.31
CA LEU A 129 -5.32 -7.26 -8.44
C LEU A 129 -4.85 -7.86 -9.76
N PHE A 130 -3.73 -8.60 -9.78
CA PHE A 130 -3.17 -9.26 -10.96
C PHE A 130 -4.04 -10.41 -11.44
N GLN A 131 -4.67 -11.14 -10.52
CA GLN A 131 -5.60 -12.21 -10.88
C GLN A 131 -6.89 -11.70 -11.54
N HIS A 132 -7.26 -10.43 -11.30
CA HIS A 132 -8.51 -9.85 -11.80
C HIS A 132 -8.31 -8.78 -12.89
N SER A 133 -7.07 -8.52 -13.30
CA SER A 133 -6.75 -7.46 -14.27
C SER A 133 -5.89 -8.02 -15.41
N ASP A 134 -6.50 -8.20 -16.58
CA ASP A 134 -5.76 -8.52 -17.80
C ASP A 134 -4.90 -7.34 -18.23
N GLY A 135 -3.72 -7.61 -18.81
CA GLY A 135 -2.87 -6.56 -19.40
C GLY A 135 -2.04 -5.74 -18.40
N VAL A 136 -1.94 -6.15 -17.13
CA VAL A 136 -1.04 -5.50 -16.16
C VAL A 136 0.43 -5.76 -16.50
N GLN A 137 1.22 -4.69 -16.60
CA GLN A 137 2.65 -4.76 -16.87
C GLN A 137 3.44 -4.51 -15.59
N CYS A 138 4.38 -5.39 -15.29
CA CYS A 138 5.22 -5.32 -14.10
C CYS A 138 6.69 -5.26 -14.52
N GLN A 139 7.47 -4.40 -13.87
CA GLN A 139 8.91 -4.34 -14.05
C GLN A 139 9.62 -3.99 -12.75
N VAL A 140 10.83 -4.51 -12.57
CA VAL A 140 11.73 -4.10 -11.50
C VAL A 140 13.03 -3.62 -12.12
N GLN A 141 13.49 -2.44 -11.69
CA GLN A 141 14.78 -1.88 -12.10
C GLN A 141 15.68 -1.77 -10.87
N TYR A 142 16.94 -2.15 -11.02
CA TYR A 142 17.94 -2.08 -9.95
C TYR A 142 19.01 -1.04 -10.30
N ASN A 143 19.34 -0.18 -9.34
CA ASN A 143 20.41 0.80 -9.42
C ASN A 143 21.19 0.83 -8.11
N GLY A 144 22.27 0.05 -8.04
CA GLY A 144 23.02 -0.17 -6.81
C GLY A 144 22.13 -0.79 -5.72
N ASN A 145 22.06 -0.14 -4.56
CA ASN A 145 21.24 -0.59 -3.42
C ASN A 145 19.79 -0.09 -3.50
N ARG A 146 19.31 0.32 -4.68
CA ARG A 146 17.95 0.81 -4.88
C ARG A 146 17.24 -0.07 -5.90
N ALA A 147 16.06 -0.58 -5.52
CA ALA A 147 15.15 -1.25 -6.43
C ALA A 147 13.90 -0.39 -6.65
N GLU A 148 13.48 -0.26 -7.90
CA GLU A 148 12.24 0.41 -8.29
C GLU A 148 11.32 -0.63 -8.93
N ALA A 149 10.27 -1.01 -8.22
CA ALA A 149 9.21 -1.86 -8.74
C ALA A 149 8.08 -0.98 -9.28
N GLU A 150 7.68 -1.22 -10.52
CA GLU A 150 6.59 -0.51 -11.18
C GLU A 150 5.56 -1.50 -11.69
N VAL A 151 4.30 -1.16 -11.45
CA VAL A 151 3.11 -1.86 -11.93
C VAL A 151 2.32 -0.86 -12.76
N ARG A 152 2.00 -1.18 -14.02
CA ARG A 152 1.14 -0.39 -14.90
C ARG A 152 -0.12 -1.16 -15.22
N PHE A 153 -1.26 -0.50 -15.06
CA PHE A 153 -2.57 -1.06 -15.32
C PHE A 153 -3.07 -0.60 -16.69
N PRO A 154 -4.00 -1.35 -17.30
CA PRO A 154 -4.69 -0.91 -18.51
C PRO A 154 -5.41 0.43 -18.33
N GLU A 155 -5.61 1.15 -19.43
CA GLU A 155 -6.33 2.42 -19.41
C GLU A 155 -7.79 2.26 -18.97
N GLY A 156 -8.34 3.32 -18.35
CA GLY A 156 -9.73 3.38 -17.91
C GLY A 156 -10.02 2.74 -16.54
N GLY A 157 -9.05 1.98 -16.00
CA GLY A 157 -9.12 1.38 -14.67
C GLY A 157 -9.09 2.39 -13.53
N ASN A 158 -9.32 1.90 -12.31
CA ASN A 158 -9.25 2.71 -11.09
C ASN A 158 -7.82 3.14 -10.74
N TYR A 159 -6.83 2.40 -11.23
CA TYR A 159 -5.41 2.66 -11.07
C TYR A 159 -4.79 2.72 -12.47
N LYS A 160 -3.82 3.62 -12.69
CA LYS A 160 -2.97 3.63 -13.89
C LYS A 160 -1.61 3.05 -13.62
N ALA A 161 -1.03 3.35 -12.47
CA ALA A 161 0.28 2.86 -12.10
C ALA A 161 0.49 2.84 -10.58
N MET A 162 1.37 1.95 -10.14
CA MET A 162 1.96 1.94 -8.81
C MET A 162 3.48 1.84 -8.95
N LYS A 163 4.21 2.56 -8.12
CA LYS A 163 5.67 2.51 -8.06
C LYS A 163 6.11 2.41 -6.60
N PHE A 164 7.04 1.50 -6.34
CA PHE A 164 7.68 1.32 -5.04
C PHE A 164 9.17 1.51 -5.21
N VAL A 165 9.77 2.30 -4.33
CA VAL A 165 11.22 2.51 -4.28
C VAL A 165 11.72 1.95 -2.96
N ILE A 166 12.68 1.04 -3.04
CA ILE A 166 13.15 0.24 -1.91
C ILE A 166 14.67 0.32 -1.82
N ASP A 167 15.18 0.49 -0.61
CA ASP A 167 16.59 0.27 -0.29
C ASP A 167 16.82 -1.22 -0.08
N THR A 168 17.54 -1.85 -1.01
CA THR A 168 17.79 -3.30 -0.99
C THR A 168 18.89 -3.70 0.01
N ALA A 169 19.68 -2.75 0.52
CA ALA A 169 20.71 -3.07 1.51
C ALA A 169 20.13 -3.30 2.90
N ASN A 170 19.12 -2.52 3.30
CA ASN A 170 18.45 -2.65 4.59
C ASN A 170 17.02 -3.20 4.51
N GLY A 171 16.42 -3.25 3.32
CA GLY A 171 15.05 -3.73 3.09
C GLY A 171 13.96 -2.72 3.43
N TYR A 172 14.28 -1.43 3.48
CA TYR A 172 13.31 -0.37 3.80
C TYR A 172 12.63 0.19 2.55
N MET A 173 11.32 0.39 2.66
CA MET A 173 10.56 1.21 1.72
C MET A 173 11.03 2.66 1.82
N LEU A 174 11.35 3.30 0.70
CA LEU A 174 11.74 4.72 0.64
C LEU A 174 10.58 5.58 0.11
N GLN A 175 9.87 5.07 -0.90
CA GLN A 175 8.76 5.77 -1.51
C GLN A 175 7.71 4.78 -2.04
N SER A 176 6.44 5.14 -1.91
CA SER A 176 5.34 4.58 -2.70
C SER A 176 4.67 5.69 -3.49
N LYS A 177 4.37 5.45 -4.75
CA LYS A 177 3.62 6.36 -5.63
C LYS A 177 2.49 5.59 -6.28
N VAL A 178 1.28 6.13 -6.22
CA VAL A 178 0.11 5.55 -6.87
C VAL A 178 -0.56 6.60 -7.74
N VAL A 179 -0.87 6.22 -8.99
CA VAL A 179 -1.71 7.01 -9.89
C VAL A 179 -3.08 6.36 -9.95
N LEU A 180 -4.10 7.04 -9.43
CA LEU A 180 -5.44 6.49 -9.25
C LEU A 180 -6.53 7.50 -9.62
N LYS A 181 -7.75 7.03 -9.89
CA LYS A 181 -8.88 7.92 -10.18
C LYS A 181 -9.12 8.85 -8.99
N THR A 182 -9.28 10.14 -9.28
CA THR A 182 -9.50 11.16 -8.25
C THR A 182 -10.77 10.91 -7.44
N THR A 183 -11.80 10.33 -8.07
CA THR A 183 -13.07 9.97 -7.40
C THR A 183 -12.90 8.95 -6.26
N LEU A 184 -11.81 8.19 -6.22
CA LEU A 184 -11.52 7.26 -5.11
C LEU A 184 -11.02 7.97 -3.85
N LEU A 185 -10.62 9.23 -3.96
CA LEU A 185 -10.10 10.05 -2.86
C LEU A 185 -11.16 10.97 -2.26
N THR A 186 -12.33 11.04 -2.88
CA THR A 186 -13.44 11.92 -2.49
C THR A 186 -14.68 11.07 -2.24
N GLN A 187 -15.27 11.16 -1.05
CA GLN A 187 -16.50 10.43 -0.77
C GLN A 187 -17.68 11.08 -1.50
N GLY A 188 -18.25 10.37 -2.47
CA GLY A 188 -19.51 10.75 -3.13
C GLY A 188 -19.41 11.89 -4.15
N ALA A 189 -18.22 12.37 -4.50
CA ALA A 189 -18.07 13.38 -5.55
C ALA A 189 -18.05 12.74 -6.94
N GLU A 190 -18.82 13.31 -7.87
CA GLU A 190 -18.87 12.88 -9.26
C GLU A 190 -17.66 13.40 -10.06
N GLU A 191 -17.18 12.62 -11.03
CA GLU A 191 -16.00 12.98 -11.84
C GLU A 191 -16.14 14.36 -12.50
N ALA A 192 -17.33 14.66 -13.04
CA ALA A 192 -17.61 15.93 -13.71
C ALA A 192 -17.54 17.14 -12.78
N GLU A 193 -17.81 16.97 -11.49
CA GLU A 193 -17.71 18.05 -10.49
C GLU A 193 -16.26 18.31 -10.10
N LEU A 194 -15.47 17.25 -9.93
CA LEU A 194 -14.04 17.36 -9.63
C LEU A 194 -13.28 18.04 -10.76
N LEU A 195 -13.60 17.71 -12.02
CA LEU A 195 -13.02 18.38 -13.20
C LEU A 195 -13.34 19.89 -13.22
N LYS A 196 -14.56 20.30 -12.84
CA LYS A 196 -14.92 21.72 -12.75
C LYS A 196 -14.16 22.46 -11.64
N GLN A 197 -13.73 21.74 -10.61
CA GLN A 197 -12.92 22.28 -9.50
C GLN A 197 -11.42 22.33 -9.83
N GLY A 198 -11.01 21.91 -11.04
CA GLY A 198 -9.62 21.93 -11.48
C GLY A 198 -8.83 20.69 -11.06
N TYR A 199 -9.49 19.63 -10.60
CA TYR A 199 -8.85 18.33 -10.45
C TYR A 199 -8.72 17.63 -11.80
N ASP A 200 -7.70 16.81 -11.94
CA ASP A 200 -7.60 15.88 -13.06
C ASP A 200 -8.46 14.64 -12.83
N ARG A 201 -8.69 13.87 -13.88
CA ARG A 201 -9.35 12.55 -13.79
C ARG A 201 -8.58 11.58 -12.90
N TYR A 202 -7.26 11.66 -12.93
CA TYR A 202 -6.36 10.88 -12.09
C TYR A 202 -5.54 11.82 -11.21
N ALA A 203 -5.29 11.35 -10.01
CA ALA A 203 -4.40 11.97 -9.07
C ALA A 203 -3.17 11.09 -8.84
N VAL A 204 -2.11 11.73 -8.36
CA VAL A 204 -0.90 11.09 -7.88
C VAL A 204 -0.85 11.23 -6.36
N VAL A 205 -0.74 10.09 -5.68
CA VAL A 205 -0.47 10.02 -4.25
C VAL A 205 0.95 9.53 -4.06
N ASP A 206 1.79 10.39 -3.49
CA ASP A 206 3.17 10.11 -3.13
C ASP A 206 3.27 9.89 -1.62
N VAL A 207 3.95 8.83 -1.20
CA VAL A 207 4.27 8.55 0.20
C VAL A 207 5.77 8.40 0.33
N TYR A 208 6.39 9.22 1.17
CA TYR A 208 7.81 9.15 1.48
C TYR A 208 8.03 8.63 2.90
N PHE A 209 8.94 7.67 3.02
CA PHE A 209 9.30 7.03 4.29
C PHE A 209 10.71 7.47 4.67
N ASN A 210 10.82 8.22 5.76
CA ASN A 210 12.06 8.86 6.17
C ASN A 210 12.38 8.56 7.63
N ASN A 211 13.62 8.82 8.03
CA ASN A 211 14.05 8.78 9.43
C ASN A 211 13.78 7.43 10.13
N TYR A 212 14.03 6.32 9.43
CA TYR A 212 14.07 5.01 10.06
C TYR A 212 15.07 5.00 11.20
N ARG A 213 14.58 4.73 12.41
CA ARG A 213 15.41 4.72 13.61
C ARG A 213 14.91 3.69 14.60
N LYS A 214 15.85 3.15 15.37
CA LYS A 214 15.54 2.27 16.49
C LYS A 214 15.12 3.14 17.68
N GLU A 215 14.00 2.79 18.27
CA GLU A 215 13.43 3.42 19.45
C GLU A 215 13.72 2.56 20.69
N GLN A 216 13.67 3.19 21.86
CA GLN A 216 13.63 2.50 23.14
C GLN A 216 12.20 2.58 23.68
N LEU A 217 11.39 1.59 23.32
CA LEU A 217 9.98 1.55 23.74
C LEU A 217 9.85 0.95 25.14
N SER A 218 8.89 1.45 25.91
CA SER A 218 8.48 0.81 27.16
C SER A 218 7.71 -0.49 26.88
N ASP A 219 7.71 -1.41 27.83
CA ASP A 219 7.01 -2.70 27.69
C ASP A 219 5.49 -2.55 27.50
N ASP A 220 4.93 -1.42 27.96
CA ASP A 220 3.51 -1.09 27.85
C ASP A 220 3.18 -0.19 26.65
N PHE A 221 4.14 0.08 25.75
CA PHE A 221 3.93 0.99 24.63
C PHE A 221 2.74 0.58 23.75
N PHE A 222 2.61 -0.71 23.45
CA PHE A 222 1.49 -1.31 22.68
C PHE A 222 0.37 -1.87 23.59
N SER A 223 0.31 -1.46 24.86
CA SER A 223 -0.76 -1.90 25.76
C SER A 223 -2.07 -1.19 25.41
N GLU A 224 -3.14 -1.98 25.26
CA GLU A 224 -4.49 -1.43 25.08
C GLU A 224 -4.99 -0.66 26.30
N SER A 225 -4.39 -0.89 27.49
CA SER A 225 -4.77 -0.22 28.74
C SER A 225 -4.60 1.31 28.69
N ARG A 226 -3.84 1.82 27.73
CA ARG A 226 -3.70 3.26 27.47
C ARG A 226 -4.97 3.85 26.85
N PHE A 227 -5.80 3.03 26.22
CA PHE A 227 -6.99 3.41 25.47
C PHE A 227 -8.28 3.08 26.22
N PHE A 228 -8.40 1.84 26.72
CA PHE A 228 -9.60 1.38 27.41
C PHE A 228 -9.27 0.32 28.46
N THR A 229 -10.26 0.03 29.30
CA THR A 229 -10.27 -1.11 30.23
C THR A 229 -11.50 -1.97 29.96
N ARG A 230 -11.45 -3.24 30.36
CA ARG A 230 -12.58 -4.16 30.28
C ARG A 230 -13.10 -4.44 31.69
N LYS A 231 -14.37 -4.11 31.93
CA LYS A 231 -15.07 -4.46 33.17
C LYS A 231 -16.22 -5.39 32.79
N ASP A 232 -16.13 -6.63 33.25
CA ASP A 232 -17.03 -7.72 32.85
C ASP A 232 -17.05 -7.91 31.32
N LYS A 233 -18.16 -7.57 30.67
CA LYS A 233 -18.36 -7.68 29.21
C LYS A 233 -18.32 -6.33 28.48
N GLU A 234 -18.12 -5.24 29.21
CA GLU A 234 -18.16 -3.89 28.65
C GLU A 234 -16.76 -3.29 28.58
N PHE A 235 -16.53 -2.56 27.49
CA PHE A 235 -15.32 -1.76 27.31
C PHE A 235 -15.59 -0.34 27.82
N GLN A 236 -14.66 0.20 28.58
CA GLN A 236 -14.72 1.55 29.11
C GLN A 236 -13.45 2.29 28.73
N VAL A 237 -13.59 3.45 28.08
CA VAL A 237 -12.46 4.32 27.75
C VAL A 237 -11.72 4.76 29.01
N THR A 238 -10.42 5.01 28.88
CA THR A 238 -9.66 5.67 29.96
C THR A 238 -10.05 7.14 30.09
N ASP A 239 -9.68 7.78 31.20
CA ASP A 239 -9.97 9.21 31.45
C ASP A 239 -9.50 10.12 30.31
N LYS A 240 -8.36 9.78 29.69
CA LYS A 240 -7.79 10.50 28.54
C LYS A 240 -8.76 10.57 27.35
N TYR A 241 -9.61 9.57 27.18
CA TYR A 241 -10.58 9.45 26.09
C TYR A 241 -12.01 9.45 26.62
N SER A 242 -12.28 10.07 27.77
CA SER A 242 -13.59 10.06 28.45
C SER A 242 -14.75 10.59 27.61
N ASN A 243 -14.47 11.44 26.61
CA ASN A 243 -15.46 11.94 25.65
C ASN A 243 -15.66 11.02 24.43
N TYR A 244 -14.96 9.88 24.35
CA TYR A 244 -15.04 9.00 23.20
C TYR A 244 -16.17 7.98 23.34
N LYS A 245 -16.81 7.66 22.23
CA LYS A 245 -17.69 6.50 22.12
C LYS A 245 -16.88 5.29 21.68
N ILE A 246 -17.14 4.13 22.26
CA ILE A 246 -16.57 2.86 21.79
C ILE A 246 -17.53 2.21 20.80
N PHE A 247 -17.01 1.81 19.65
CA PHE A 247 -17.67 0.96 18.68
C PHE A 247 -16.92 -0.37 18.56
N VAL A 248 -17.59 -1.47 18.92
CA VAL A 248 -17.02 -2.82 18.82
C VAL A 248 -17.47 -3.45 17.51
N ALA A 249 -16.53 -3.63 16.59
CA ALA A 249 -16.85 -4.06 15.23
C ALA A 249 -16.86 -5.57 15.04
N THR A 250 -16.16 -6.31 15.90
CA THR A 250 -16.17 -7.78 15.86
C THR A 250 -17.04 -8.31 17.00
N PRO A 251 -18.08 -9.09 16.70
CA PRO A 251 -18.88 -9.74 17.74
C PRO A 251 -18.00 -10.62 18.63
N ASN A 252 -18.25 -10.61 19.95
CA ASN A 252 -17.56 -11.43 20.96
C ASN A 252 -16.07 -11.10 21.16
N LEU A 253 -15.71 -9.82 21.09
CA LEU A 253 -14.39 -9.30 21.47
C LEU A 253 -14.06 -9.50 22.97
#